data_AF-A0A0Q9YJG5-F1
#
_entry.id   AF-A0A0Q9YJG5-F1
#
_cell.length_a   1.000
_cell.length_b   1.000
_cell.length_c   1.000
_cell.angle_alpha   90.00
_cell.angle_beta   90.00
_cell.angle_gamma   90.00
#
_symmetry.space_group_name_H-M   'P 1'
#
loop_
_entity.id
_entity.type
_entity.pdbx_description
1 polymer ?
#
loop_
_entity_poly.entity_id
_entity_poly.type
_entity_poly.pdbx_seq_one_letter_code
_entity_poly.pdbx_strand_id
1 'polypeptide(L)' 'MKHLIKLIPVVAMVSLVGCSNMTQSEQSILSGAAIGTVGGAAIGAISGHAGEGALIGAGVGALGGAIYDSSQRGYDNY' A
#
# COMPACT_ATOMS: atom_id res chain seq x y z
N MET A 1 9.20 0.98 19.64
CA MET A 1 10.34 0.29 18.97
C MET A 1 10.57 -1.17 19.40
N LYS A 2 10.11 -1.63 20.58
CA LYS A 2 10.25 -3.04 21.02
C LYS A 2 9.17 -3.98 20.42
N HIS A 3 8.02 -3.41 20.04
CA HIS A 3 6.91 -4.14 19.42
C HIS A 3 7.13 -4.43 17.92
N LEU A 4 7.94 -3.61 17.24
CA LEU A 4 8.30 -3.82 15.83
C LEU A 4 9.14 -5.10 15.68
N ILE A 5 10.06 -5.36 16.61
CA ILE A 5 10.91 -6.57 16.62
C ILE A 5 10.10 -7.87 16.76
N LYS A 6 8.99 -7.85 17.52
CA LYS A 6 8.09 -9.02 17.63
C LYS A 6 7.24 -9.25 16.38
N LEU A 7 6.99 -8.20 15.59
CA LEU A 7 6.22 -8.26 14.36
C LEU A 7 7.07 -8.69 13.15
N ILE A 8 8.39 -8.52 13.18
CA ILE A 8 9.31 -8.96 12.11
C ILE A 8 9.15 -10.44 11.73
N PRO A 9 9.13 -11.42 12.67
CA PRO A 9 8.96 -12.83 12.30
C PRO A 9 7.58 -13.13 11.72
N VAL A 10 6.54 -12.44 12.20
CA VAL A 10 5.16 -12.57 11.71
C VAL A 10 5.04 -11.98 10.30
N VAL A 11 5.59 -10.79 10.08
CA VAL A 11 5.66 -10.14 8.77
C VAL A 11 6.46 -10.99 7.79
N ALA A 12 7.60 -11.55 8.19
CA ALA A 12 8.40 -12.42 7.33
C ALA A 12 7.64 -13.70 6.92
N MET A 13 6.91 -14.35 7.84
CA MET A 13 6.06 -15.49 7.52
C MET A 13 4.92 -15.12 6.57
N VAL A 14 4.25 -13.99 6.81
CA VAL A 14 3.19 -13.47 5.93
C VAL A 14 3.75 -13.04 4.57
N SER A 15 4.97 -12.51 4.52
CA SER A 15 5.66 -12.17 3.28
C SER A 15 6.09 -13.40 2.50
N LEU A 16 6.46 -14.53 3.12
CA LEU A 16 6.74 -15.77 2.37
C LEU A 16 5.46 -16.38 1.79
N VAL A 17 4.36 -16.40 2.56
CA VAL A 17 3.04 -16.85 2.06
C VAL A 17 2.50 -15.87 1.00
N GLY A 18 2.68 -14.58 1.21
CA GLY A 18 2.30 -13.51 0.29
C GLY A 18 3.26 -13.34 -0.90
N CYS A 19 4.50 -13.83 -0.86
CA CYS A 19 5.41 -13.82 -2.03
C CYS A 19 5.07 -14.95 -3.02
N SER A 20 4.54 -16.07 -2.54
CA SER A 20 4.00 -17.12 -3.42
C SER A 20 2.51 -16.96 -3.73
N ASN A 21 1.78 -16.18 -2.94
CA ASN A 21 0.34 -16.01 -3.07
C ASN A 21 -0.05 -14.52 -2.96
N MET A 22 0.67 -13.64 -3.65
CA MET A 22 0.24 -12.24 -3.77
C MET A 22 -0.87 -12.19 -4.81
N THR A 23 -2.08 -11.86 -4.37
CA THR A 23 -3.16 -11.61 -5.32
C THR A 23 -2.88 -10.30 -6.05
N GLN A 24 -3.27 -10.22 -7.33
CA GLN A 24 -3.06 -9.01 -8.14
C GLN A 24 -3.69 -7.76 -7.49
N SER A 25 -4.76 -7.96 -6.71
CA SER A 25 -5.40 -6.93 -5.89
C SER A 25 -4.47 -6.37 -4.84
N GLU A 26 -3.82 -7.22 -4.04
CA GLU A 26 -2.93 -6.79 -2.96
C GLU A 26 -1.70 -6.08 -3.52
N GLN A 27 -1.17 -6.49 -4.68
CA GLN A 27 -0.09 -5.77 -5.34
C GLN A 27 -0.51 -4.38 -5.81
N SER A 28 -1.68 -4.26 -6.44
CA SER A 28 -2.20 -2.96 -6.91
C SER A 28 -2.49 -2.02 -5.75
N ILE A 29 -3.12 -2.52 -4.68
CA ILE A 29 -3.39 -1.75 -3.46
C ILE A 29 -2.09 -1.32 -2.80
N LEU A 30 -1.14 -2.23 -2.63
CA LEU A 30 0.13 -1.94 -1.97
C LEU A 30 0.98 -0.97 -2.80
N SER A 31 1.03 -1.14 -4.12
CA SER A 31 1.74 -0.24 -5.03
C SER A 31 1.11 1.15 -5.04
N GLY A 32 -0.23 1.22 -5.16
CA GLY A 32 -0.97 2.47 -5.06
C GLY A 32 -0.75 3.17 -3.71
N ALA A 33 -0.80 2.42 -2.61
CA ALA A 33 -0.51 2.93 -1.28
C ALA A 33 0.94 3.41 -1.15
N ALA A 34 1.92 2.67 -1.66
CA ALA A 34 3.34 3.03 -1.60
C ALA A 34 3.65 4.28 -2.43
N ILE A 35 3.09 4.39 -3.64
CA ILE A 35 3.24 5.57 -4.49
C ILE A 35 2.54 6.76 -3.83
N GLY A 36 1.35 6.54 -3.29
CA GLY A 36 0.57 7.53 -2.56
C GLY A 36 1.26 8.02 -1.29
N THR A 37 1.88 7.13 -0.50
CA THR A 37 2.63 7.52 0.71
C THR A 37 3.82 8.38 0.34
N VAL A 38 4.59 8.01 -0.68
CA VAL A 38 5.78 8.76 -1.10
C VAL A 38 5.39 10.14 -1.64
N GLY A 39 4.39 10.21 -2.52
CA GLY A 39 3.90 11.47 -3.06
C GLY A 39 3.26 12.36 -2.00
N GLY A 40 2.40 11.78 -1.15
CA GLY A 40 1.75 12.47 -0.05
C GLY A 40 2.73 12.95 1.02
N ALA A 41 3.76 12.14 1.33
CA ALA A 41 4.83 12.54 2.25
C ALA A 41 5.67 13.68 1.66
N ALA A 42 6.00 13.62 0.36
CA ALA A 42 6.77 14.66 -0.30
C ALA A 42 6.02 16.00 -0.27
N ILE A 43 4.72 16.00 -0.59
CA ILE A 43 3.89 17.21 -0.56
C ILE A 43 3.66 17.67 0.89
N GLY A 44 3.33 16.75 1.79
CA GLY A 44 3.13 17.04 3.21
C GLY A 44 4.39 17.60 3.88
N ALA A 45 5.58 17.13 3.48
CA ALA A 45 6.85 17.64 3.99
C ALA A 45 7.07 19.12 3.65
N ILE A 46 6.59 19.59 2.49
CA ILE A 46 6.65 21.01 2.10
C ILE A 46 5.79 21.86 3.04
N SER A 47 4.63 21.34 3.46
CA SER A 47 3.73 22.01 4.41
C SER A 47 4.11 21.78 5.89
N GLY A 48 5.21 21.08 6.18
CA GLY A 48 5.64 20.73 7.53
C GLY A 48 4.84 19.57 8.18
N HIS A 49 3.97 18.90 7.42
CA HIS A 49 3.09 17.81 7.87
C HIS A 49 3.30 16.55 7.01
N ALA A 50 4.55 16.09 6.94
CA ALA A 50 4.92 14.91 6.15
C ALA A 50 4.12 13.65 6.56
N GLY A 51 3.85 13.47 7.84
CA GLY A 51 3.10 12.32 8.37
C GLY A 51 1.64 12.30 7.94
N GLU A 52 0.94 13.43 8.03
CA GLU A 52 -0.46 13.55 7.58
C GLU A 52 -0.56 13.42 6.07
N GLY A 53 0.35 14.06 5.33
CA GLY A 53 0.41 13.92 3.88
C GLY A 53 0.66 12.47 3.45
N ALA A 54 1.57 11.77 4.12
CA ALA A 54 1.84 10.36 3.88
C ALA A 54 0.62 9.47 4.17
N LEU A 55 -0.09 9.73 5.28
CA LEU A 55 -1.29 8.98 5.67
C LEU A 55 -2.45 9.17 4.68
N ILE A 56 -2.70 10.41 4.28
CA ILE A 56 -3.73 10.72 3.29
C ILE A 56 -3.36 10.11 1.95
N GLY A 57 -2.11 10.27 1.52
CA GLY A 57 -1.59 9.67 0.30
C GLY A 57 -1.66 8.14 0.31
N ALA A 58 -1.36 7.50 1.44
CA ALA A 58 -1.50 6.05 1.63
C ALA A 58 -2.96 5.62 1.47
N GLY A 59 -3.88 6.32 2.13
CA GLY A 59 -5.31 6.00 2.10
C GLY A 59 -5.88 6.13 0.69
N VAL A 60 -5.64 7.27 0.04
CA VAL A 60 -6.10 7.52 -1.33
C VAL A 60 -5.45 6.55 -2.32
N GLY A 61 -4.14 6.32 -2.20
CA GLY A 61 -3.40 5.40 -3.05
C GLY A 61 -3.85 3.94 -2.90
N ALA A 62 -4.11 3.48 -1.67
CA ALA A 62 -4.62 2.14 -1.39
C ALA A 62 -6.02 1.95 -1.99
N LEU A 63 -6.92 2.92 -1.79
CA LEU A 63 -8.27 2.90 -2.36
C LEU A 63 -8.23 2.92 -3.89
N GLY A 64 -7.36 3.77 -4.47
CA GLY A 64 -7.16 3.82 -5.93
C GLY A 64 -6.67 2.48 -6.49
N GLY A 65 -5.70 1.84 -5.83
CA GLY A 65 -5.24 0.51 -6.20
C GLY A 65 -6.31 -0.58 -6.09
N ALA A 66 -7.19 -0.50 -5.08
CA ALA A 66 -8.31 -1.44 -4.92
C ALA A 66 -9.36 -1.29 -6.03
N ILE A 67 -9.68 -0.05 -6.40
CA ILE A 67 -10.61 0.27 -7.49
C ILE A 67 -10.00 -0.15 -8.83
N TYR A 68 -8.71 0.11 -9.04
CA TYR A 68 -7.99 -0.25 -10.26
C TYR A 68 -8.01 -1.77 -10.50
N ASP A 69 -7.73 -2.57 -9.47
CA ASP A 69 -7.85 -4.03 -9.54
C ASP A 69 -9.27 -4.49 -9.89
N SER A 70 -10.29 -3.88 -9.26
CA SER A 70 -11.70 -4.18 -9.54
C SER A 70 -12.06 -3.88 -11.00
N SER A 71 -11.53 -2.78 -11.55
CA SER A 71 -11.74 -2.40 -12.93
C SER A 71 -11.05 -3.37 -13.89
N GLN A 72 -9.80 -3.74 -13.59
CA GLN A 72 -9.01 -4.64 -14.42
C GLN A 72 -9.62 -6.05 -14.51
N ARG A 73 -10.20 -6.56 -13.42
CA ARG A 73 -10.99 -7.81 -13.42
C ARG A 73 -12.25 -7.75 -14.29
N GLY A 74 -12.84 -6.56 -14.43
CA GLY A 74 -13.96 -6.32 -15.33
C GLY A 74 -13.55 -6.27 -16.80
N TYR A 75 -12.34 -5.80 -17.11
CA TYR A 75 -11.79 -5.82 -18.47
C TYR A 75 -11.35 -7.22 -18.92
N ASP A 76 -10.86 -8.07 -18.00
CA ASP A 76 -10.43 -9.44 -18.31
C ASP A 76 -11.62 -10.40 -18.57
N ASN A 77 -12.82 -10.06 -18.08
CA ASN A 77 -14.06 -10.80 -18.32
C ASN A 77 -14.79 -10.41 -19.64
N TYR A 78 -14.11 -9.73 -20.55
CA TYR A 78 -14.63 -9.35 -21.88
C TYR A 78 -13.65 -9.76 -22.98
#